data_AF-A0A371GIV8-F1
#
_entry.id   AF-A0A371GIV8-F1
#
_cell.length_a   1.000
_cell.length_b   1.000
_cell.length_c   1.000
_cell.angle_alpha   90.00
_cell.angle_beta   90.00
_cell.angle_gamma   90.00
#
_symmetry.space_group_name_H-M   'P 1'
#
loop_
_entity.id
_entity.type
_entity.pdbx_description
1 polymer ?
#
loop_
_entity_poly.entity_id
_entity_poly.type
_entity_poly.pdbx_seq_one_letter_code
_entity_poly.pdbx_strand_id
1 'polypeptide(L)' 'MGNHVTSKIVGIGEVTLITENGNKLVLKEVRHVPEIRLNLLSIGKLDDAGMNNQFGGGKWKLSRGSLI' A
#
# COMPACT_ATOMS: atom_id res chain seq x y z
N MET A 1 -14.00 -10.06 -6.95
CA MET A 1 -14.12 -10.61 -8.32
C MET A 1 -12.79 -10.37 -9.02
N GLY A 2 -12.09 -11.43 -9.46
CA GLY A 2 -10.78 -11.32 -10.12
C GLY A 2 -10.89 -11.72 -11.58
N ASN A 3 -10.26 -10.97 -12.46
CA ASN A 3 -9.96 -11.42 -13.82
C ASN A 3 -8.88 -12.49 -13.73
N HIS A 4 -9.02 -13.59 -14.47
CA HIS A 4 -8.03 -14.69 -14.48
C HIS A 4 -6.72 -14.33 -15.21
N VAL A 5 -6.48 -13.02 -15.41
CA VAL A 5 -5.32 -12.47 -16.09
C VAL A 5 -4.22 -12.34 -15.06
N THR A 6 -3.08 -12.97 -15.33
CA THR A 6 -1.89 -12.89 -14.49
C THR A 6 -0.87 -11.95 -15.15
N SER A 7 -0.13 -11.20 -14.35
CA SER A 7 0.97 -10.34 -14.81
C SER A 7 2.27 -10.75 -14.14
N LYS A 8 3.37 -10.65 -14.89
CA LYS A 8 4.69 -11.06 -14.39
C LYS A 8 5.28 -10.00 -13.46
N ILE A 9 5.71 -10.44 -12.29
CA ILE A 9 6.54 -9.63 -11.37
C ILE A 9 7.99 -9.71 -11.87
N VAL A 10 8.60 -8.56 -12.14
CA VAL A 10 9.99 -8.50 -12.64
C VAL A 10 10.99 -8.10 -11.56
N GLY A 11 10.50 -7.65 -10.40
CA GLY A 11 11.34 -7.28 -9.27
C GLY A 11 10.51 -7.02 -8.02
N ILE A 12 11.20 -6.97 -6.88
CA ILE A 12 10.64 -6.58 -5.58
C ILE A 12 11.53 -5.47 -5.03
N GLY A 13 10.92 -4.41 -4.48
CA GLY A 13 11.62 -3.28 -3.92
C GLY A 13 10.92 -2.68 -2.71
N GLU A 14 11.41 -1.52 -2.29
CA GLU A 14 10.82 -0.72 -1.22
C GLU A 14 10.28 0.59 -1.78
N VAL A 15 9.16 1.06 -1.24
CA VAL A 15 8.55 2.36 -1.59
C VAL A 15 8.33 3.17 -0.33
N THR A 16 8.76 4.42 -0.33
CA THR A 16 8.52 5.35 0.77
C THR A 16 7.37 6.27 0.43
N LEU A 17 6.30 6.25 1.24
CA LEU A 17 5.24 7.25 1.22
C LEU A 17 5.59 8.36 2.21
N ILE A 18 5.41 9.60 1.79
CA ILE A 18 5.60 10.78 2.63
C ILE A 18 4.23 11.43 2.80
N THR A 19 3.78 11.60 4.05
CA THR A 19 2.51 12.26 4.34
C THR A 19 2.64 13.78 4.30
N GLU A 20 1.51 14.49 4.23
CA GLU A 20 1.48 15.96 4.30
C GLU A 20 2.22 16.52 5.54
N ASN A 21 2.26 15.75 6.64
CA ASN A 21 2.93 16.14 7.88
C ASN A 21 4.42 15.75 7.91
N GLY A 22 4.98 15.25 6.81
CA GLY A 22 6.37 14.82 6.70
C GLY A 22 6.67 13.42 7.29
N ASN A 23 5.65 12.69 7.77
CA ASN A 23 5.85 11.34 8.26
C ASN A 23 6.18 10.40 7.10
N LYS A 24 7.15 9.51 7.33
CA LYS A 24 7.58 8.51 6.35
C LYS A 24 7.00 7.15 6.70
N LEU A 25 6.38 6.51 5.70
CA LEU A 25 6.00 5.10 5.75
C LEU A 25 6.79 4.35 4.68
N VAL A 26 7.57 3.35 5.11
CA VAL A 26 8.29 2.48 4.19
C VAL A 26 7.48 1.20 3.99
N LEU A 27 7.05 0.98 2.74
CA LEU A 27 6.44 -0.25 2.28
C LEU A 27 7.53 -1.16 1.76
N LYS A 28 7.67 -2.31 2.40
CA LYS A 28 8.60 -3.38 1.97
C LYS A 28 7.87 -4.36 1.05
N GLU A 29 8.64 -5.16 0.33
CA GLU A 29 8.13 -6.21 -0.55
C GLU A 29 7.17 -5.73 -1.66
N VAL A 30 7.40 -4.53 -2.18
CA VAL A 30 6.60 -3.96 -3.26
C VAL A 30 6.98 -4.62 -4.58
N ARG A 31 6.00 -5.26 -5.23
CA ARG A 31 6.18 -5.98 -6.49
C ARG A 31 6.17 -5.00 -7.67
N HIS A 32 7.22 -5.01 -8.48
CA HIS A 32 7.28 -4.27 -9.73
C HIS A 32 6.69 -5.10 -10.87
N VAL A 33 5.63 -4.57 -11.50
CA VAL A 33 4.89 -5.21 -12.58
C VAL A 33 4.77 -4.20 -13.74
N PRO A 34 5.59 -4.29 -14.79
CA PRO A 34 5.65 -3.27 -15.85
C PRO A 34 4.34 -3.08 -16.63
N GLU A 35 3.51 -4.12 -16.68
CA GLU A 35 2.20 -4.09 -17.34
C GLU A 35 1.18 -3.22 -16.57
N ILE A 36 1.37 -3.05 -15.26
CA ILE A 36 0.49 -2.25 -14.40
C ILE A 36 1.07 -0.84 -14.31
N ARG A 37 0.45 0.10 -15.02
CA ARG A 37 0.87 1.51 -15.04
C ARG A 37 0.44 2.33 -13.81
N LEU A 38 -0.31 1.71 -12.89
CA LEU A 38 -0.83 2.34 -11.68
C LEU A 38 -0.06 1.85 -10.45
N ASN A 39 0.07 2.72 -9.45
CA ASN A 39 0.56 2.31 -8.14
C ASN A 39 -0.56 1.62 -7.37
N LEU A 40 -0.42 0.31 -7.16
CA LEU A 40 -1.39 -0.48 -6.40
C LEU A 40 -0.88 -0.68 -4.97
N LEU A 41 -1.76 -0.47 -4.01
CA LEU A 41 -1.52 -0.73 -2.60
C LEU A 41 -2.56 -1.72 -2.08
N SER A 42 -2.10 -2.78 -1.41
CA SER A 42 -3.01 -3.74 -0.79
C SER A 42 -3.37 -3.26 0.61
N ILE A 43 -4.65 -2.94 0.82
CA ILE A 43 -5.18 -2.58 2.15
C ILE A 43 -5.02 -3.76 3.12
N GLY A 44 -5.28 -5.00 2.68
CA GLY A 44 -5.09 -6.18 3.52
C GLY A 44 -3.65 -6.34 4.03
N LYS A 45 -2.64 -6.00 3.21
CA LYS A 45 -1.23 -5.99 3.66
C LYS A 45 -0.92 -4.91 4.69
N LEU A 46 -1.65 -3.80 4.67
CA LEU A 46 -1.54 -2.76 5.69
C LEU A 46 -2.25 -3.18 6.98
N ASP A 47 -3.41 -3.83 6.86
CA ASP A 47 -4.14 -4.38 8.00
C ASP A 47 -3.31 -5.47 8.70
N ASP A 48 -2.67 -6.37 7.93
CA ASP A 48 -1.70 -7.37 8.44
C ASP A 48 -0.54 -6.72 9.20
N ALA A 49 -0.15 -5.50 8.81
CA ALA A 49 0.89 -4.72 9.47
C ALA A 49 0.38 -3.94 10.70
N GLY A 50 -0.89 -4.13 11.09
CA GLY A 50 -1.54 -3.46 12.22
C GLY A 50 -1.87 -2.00 11.96
N MET A 51 -2.04 -1.62 10.69
CA MET A 51 -2.39 -0.26 10.29
C MET A 51 -3.88 -0.14 10.05
N ASN A 52 -4.49 0.88 10.63
CA ASN A 52 -5.88 1.27 10.39
C ASN A 52 -5.98 2.16 9.15
N ASN A 53 -6.84 1.77 8.22
CA ASN A 53 -7.11 2.44 6.95
C ASN A 53 -8.50 3.10 6.98
N GLN A 54 -8.58 4.42 6.80
CA GLN A 54 -9.85 5.15 6.72
C GLN A 54 -9.90 6.04 5.49
N PHE A 55 -11.00 5.96 4.74
CA PHE A 55 -11.27 6.83 3.60
C PHE A 55 -12.49 7.72 3.91
N GLY A 56 -12.35 9.03 3.72
CA GLY A 56 -13.42 9.99 3.98
C GLY A 56 -13.08 11.38 3.49
N GLY A 57 -14.08 12.13 3.00
CA GLY A 57 -13.88 13.50 2.53
C GLY A 57 -12.86 13.64 1.40
N GLY A 58 -12.70 12.61 0.56
CA GLY A 58 -11.69 12.58 -0.51
C GLY A 58 -10.25 12.36 -0.02
N LYS A 59 -10.04 12.12 1.27
CA LYS A 59 -8.73 11.86 1.86
C LYS A 59 -8.62 10.41 2.32
N TRP A 60 -7.43 9.86 2.20
CA TRP A 60 -7.05 8.60 2.81
C TRP A 60 -6.21 8.89 4.05
N LYS A 61 -6.62 8.33 5.20
CA LYS A 61 -5.94 8.44 6.48
C LYS A 61 -5.42 7.07 6.88
N LEU A 62 -4.11 7.02 7.10
CA LEU A 62 -3.43 5.85 7.65
C LEU A 62 -2.99 6.15 9.08
N SER A 63 -3.31 5.24 10.00
CA SER A 63 -2.89 5.34 11.40
C SER A 63 -2.42 3.99 11.89
N ARG A 64 -1.40 3.96 12.74
CA ARG A 64 -1.04 2.71 13.43
C ARG A 64 -2.15 2.42 14.44
N GLY A 65 -2.66 1.18 14.45
CA GLY A 65 -3.61 0.77 15.49
C GLY A 65 -3.01 1.03 16.86
N SER A 66 -3.82 1.44 17.83
CA SER A 66 -3.38 1.47 19.22
C SER A 66 -3.04 0.04 19.61
N LEU A 67 -1.80 -0.23 20.00
CA LEU A 67 -1.54 -1.32 20.95
C LEU A 67 -2.31 -0.91 22.21
N ILE A 68 -3.33 -1.69 22.55
CA ILE A 68 -3.90 -1.66 23.90
C ILE A 68 -2.91 -2.37 24.81
#